data_AF-A0A1Q7VT14-F1
#
_entry.id   AF-A0A1Q7VT14-F1
#
_cell.length_a   1.000
_cell.length_b   1.000
_cell.length_c   1.000
_cell.angle_alpha   90.00
_cell.angle_beta   90.00
_cell.angle_gamma   90.00
#
_symmetry.space_group_name_H-M   'P 1'
#
loop_
_entity.id
_entity.type
_entity.pdbx_description
1 polymer ?
#
loop_
_entity_poly.entity_id
_entity_poly.type
_entity_poly.pdbx_seq_one_letter_code
_entity_poly.pdbx_strand_id
1 'polypeptide(L)' 'MKLSYDGFEGYAINRKSIMGNTLGIAILFSDSNYQIVTIYFLNQNPKKRKFQTIEEWRTLRDKLLNRYTGCAKHRDAA' A
#
# COMPACT_ATOMS: atom_id res chain seq x y z
N MET A 1 -5.21 4.97 -9.35
CA MET A 1 -5.87 3.66 -9.46
C MET A 1 -6.80 3.49 -8.27
N LYS A 2 -7.97 2.87 -8.47
CA LYS A 2 -8.86 2.49 -7.37
C LYS A 2 -8.32 1.23 -6.69
N LEU A 3 -8.45 1.14 -5.37
CA LEU A 3 -8.10 -0.01 -4.54
C LEU A 3 -9.37 -0.53 -3.86
N SER A 4 -9.48 -1.85 -3.71
CA SER A 4 -10.54 -2.51 -2.94
C SER A 4 -9.95 -3.79 -2.35
N TYR A 5 -9.86 -3.84 -1.02
CA TYR A 5 -9.29 -4.96 -0.28
C TYR A 5 -9.98 -5.14 1.07
N ASP A 6 -10.55 -6.31 1.34
CA ASP A 6 -11.04 -6.71 2.68
C ASP A 6 -11.98 -5.69 3.37
N GLY A 7 -12.81 -4.98 2.61
CA GLY A 7 -13.71 -3.95 3.15
C GLY A 7 -13.07 -2.56 3.28
N PHE A 8 -11.80 -2.40 2.89
CA PHE A 8 -11.18 -1.12 2.63
C PHE A 8 -11.36 -0.73 1.16
N GLU A 9 -11.83 0.49 0.93
CA GLU A 9 -11.80 1.14 -0.38
C GLU A 9 -10.69 2.18 -0.41
N GLY A 10 -10.18 2.54 -1.58
CA GLY A 10 -9.11 3.53 -1.63
C GLY A 10 -8.65 3.95 -3.01
N TYR A 11 -7.63 4.80 -3.00
CA TYR A 11 -6.97 5.30 -4.19
C TYR A 11 -5.47 5.29 -4.02
N ALA A 12 -4.76 4.98 -5.10
CA ALA A 12 -3.31 5.09 -5.14
C ALA A 12 -2.79 5.81 -6.39
N ILE A 13 -1.70 6.55 -6.21
CA ILE A 13 -0.91 7.16 -7.27
C ILE A 13 0.49 6.56 -7.20
N ASN A 14 0.97 6.07 -8.34
CA ASN A 14 2.21 5.30 -8.43
C ASN A 14 3.09 5.82 -9.56
N ARG A 15 4.41 5.80 -9.35
CA ARG A 15 5.38 6.08 -10.40
C ARG A 15 5.44 4.93 -11.41
N LYS A 16 5.77 5.29 -12.65
CA LYS A 16 5.97 4.33 -13.74
C LYS A 16 7.37 3.69 -13.74
N SER A 17 8.33 4.32 -13.06
CA SER A 17 9.72 3.87 -12.93
C SER A 17 10.26 4.15 -11.53
N ILE A 18 11.38 3.49 -11.18
CA ILE A 18 12.07 3.66 -9.89
C ILE A 18 12.86 4.96 -9.91
N MET A 19 12.31 6.01 -9.31
CA MET A 19 12.98 7.31 -9.20
C MET A 19 12.36 8.18 -8.10
N GLY A 20 13.14 9.17 -7.63
CA GLY A 20 12.75 10.05 -6.52
C GLY A 20 12.67 9.31 -5.19
N ASN A 21 12.16 9.98 -4.16
CA ASN A 21 12.12 9.44 -2.80
C ASN A 21 10.86 8.60 -2.50
N THR A 22 9.76 8.84 -3.23
CA THR A 22 8.48 8.15 -3.05
C THR A 22 8.02 7.58 -4.38
N LEU A 23 7.77 6.27 -4.40
CA LEU A 23 7.33 5.52 -5.58
C LEU A 23 5.81 5.46 -5.68
N GLY A 24 5.09 5.65 -4.58
CA GLY A 24 3.65 5.77 -4.61
C GLY A 24 3.06 6.21 -3.28
N ILE A 25 1.81 6.59 -3.33
CA ILE A 25 0.99 6.93 -2.16
C ILE A 25 -0.32 6.19 -2.32
N ALA A 26 -0.79 5.53 -1.25
CA ALA A 26 -2.13 4.97 -1.16
C ALA A 26 -2.88 5.61 0.00
N ILE A 27 -4.17 5.87 -0.20
CA ILE A 27 -5.10 6.26 0.86
C ILE A 27 -6.18 5.18 0.88
N LEU A 28 -6.40 4.61 2.06
CA LEU A 28 -7.39 3.58 2.33
C LEU A 28 -8.42 4.10 3.34
N PHE A 29 -9.67 3.74 3.12
CA PHE A 29 -10.82 4.10 3.94
C PHE A 29 -11.47 2.80 4.43
N SER A 30 -11.69 2.68 5.73
CA SER A 30 -12.52 1.63 6.32
C SER A 30 -13.59 2.29 7.18
N ASP A 31 -14.82 2.24 6.69
CA ASP A 31 -15.97 2.79 7.39
C ASP A 31 -16.32 1.95 8.62
N SER A 32 -16.19 0.62 8.53
CA SER A 32 -16.46 -0.29 9.64
C SER A 32 -15.59 -0.02 10.86
N ASN A 33 -14.35 0.41 10.62
CA ASN A 33 -13.35 0.63 11.66
C ASN A 33 -13.11 2.13 11.94
N TYR A 34 -13.89 3.02 11.29
CA TYR A 34 -13.74 4.47 11.35
C TYR A 34 -12.29 4.94 11.11
N GLN A 35 -11.60 4.34 10.15
CA GLN A 35 -10.16 4.54 9.92
C GLN A 35 -9.86 5.05 8.51
N ILE A 36 -8.95 6.03 8.44
CA ILE A 36 -8.32 6.47 7.20
C ILE A 36 -6.80 6.23 7.34
N VAL A 37 -6.23 5.52 6.38
CA VAL A 37 -4.81 5.14 6.40
C VAL A 37 -4.13 5.69 5.16
N THR A 38 -3.10 6.50 5.35
CA THR A 38 -2.24 6.98 4.25
C THR A 38 -0.90 6.26 4.30
N ILE A 39 -0.51 5.62 3.21
CA ILE A 39 0.73 4.85 3.07
C ILE A 39 1.63 5.52 2.04
N TYR A 40 2.86 5.84 2.45
CA TYR A 40 3.91 6.33 1.57
C TYR A 40 4.87 5.20 1.23
N PHE A 41 4.94 4.81 -0.04
CA PHE A 41 5.86 3.79 -0.52
C PHE A 41 7.21 4.43 -0.87
N LEU A 42 8.16 4.35 0.05
CA LEU A 42 9.47 4.98 -0.09
C LEU A 42 10.40 4.22 -1.04
N ASN A 43 11.12 4.96 -1.86
CA ASN A 43 12.22 4.46 -2.68
C ASN A 43 13.49 4.33 -1.81
N GLN A 44 13.55 3.27 -1.03
CA GLN A 44 14.70 2.99 -0.16
C GLN A 44 15.98 2.75 -0.99
N ASN A 45 17.14 2.86 -0.33
CA ASN A 45 18.44 2.59 -0.96
C ASN A 45 18.43 1.22 -1.67
N PRO A 46 18.89 1.12 -2.94
CA PRO A 46 18.89 -0.12 -3.71
C PRO A 46 19.55 -1.32 -3.02
N LYS A 47 20.56 -1.09 -2.17
CA LYS A 47 21.26 -2.12 -1.39
C LYS A 47 20.46 -2.66 -0.20
N LYS A 48 19.36 -1.99 0.18
CA LYS A 48 18.56 -2.31 1.38
C LYS A 48 17.11 -2.71 1.06
N ARG A 49 16.59 -2.33 -0.10
CA ARG A 49 15.20 -2.62 -0.51
C ARG A 49 15.06 -4.05 -1.05
N LYS A 50 13.84 -4.59 -0.96
CA LYS A 50 13.48 -5.96 -1.39
C LYS A 50 13.08 -6.09 -2.86
N PHE A 51 13.30 -5.06 -3.68
CA PHE A 51 12.93 -5.02 -5.09
C PHE A 51 14.02 -4.30 -5.89
N GLN A 52 14.21 -4.69 -7.14
CA GLN A 52 15.12 -4.04 -8.09
C GLN A 52 14.41 -3.48 -9.31
N THR A 53 13.24 -4.04 -9.67
CA THR A 53 12.41 -3.57 -10.79
C THR A 53 11.12 -2.90 -10.32
N ILE A 54 10.47 -2.12 -11.20
CA ILE A 54 9.20 -1.49 -10.86
C ILE A 54 8.07 -2.53 -10.76
N GLU A 55 8.16 -3.63 -11.51
CA GLU A 55 7.26 -4.78 -11.46
C GLU A 55 7.34 -5.49 -10.10
N GLU A 56 8.55 -5.78 -9.61
CA GLU A 56 8.75 -6.35 -8.27
C GLU A 56 8.20 -5.44 -7.17
N TRP A 57 8.41 -4.13 -7.31
CA TRP A 57 7.83 -3.15 -6.40
C TRP A 57 6.30 -3.20 -6.41
N ARG A 58 5.65 -3.27 -7.58
CA ARG A 58 4.19 -3.39 -7.68
C ARG A 58 3.69 -4.65 -6.97
N THR A 59 4.34 -5.78 -7.19
CA THR A 59 4.02 -7.06 -6.52
C THR A 59 4.14 -6.94 -5.00
N LEU A 60 5.22 -6.33 -4.49
CA LEU A 60 5.41 -6.12 -3.05
C LEU A 60 4.38 -5.17 -2.46
N ARG A 61 4.05 -4.08 -3.16
CA ARG A 61 3.01 -3.13 -2.76
C ARG A 61 1.67 -3.82 -2.61
N ASP A 62 1.26 -4.60 -3.61
CA ASP A 62 -0.06 -5.26 -3.62
C ASP A 62 -0.14 -6.33 -2.53
N LYS A 63 0.94 -7.07 -2.32
CA LYS A 63 1.05 -8.02 -1.20
C LYS A 63 0.97 -7.33 0.16
N LEU A 64 1.59 -6.14 0.31
CA LEU A 64 1.49 -5.36 1.55
C LEU A 64 0.05 -4.91 1.77
N LEU A 65 -0.58 -4.29 0.77
CA LEU A 65 -1.94 -3.77 0.87
C LEU A 65 -2.92 -4.87 1.28
N ASN A 66 -2.91 -6.00 0.57
CA ASN A 66 -3.75 -7.15 0.88
C ASN A 66 -3.54 -7.69 2.30
N ARG A 67 -2.28 -7.84 2.75
CA ARG A 67 -2.00 -8.33 4.11
C ARG A 67 -2.40 -7.32 5.18
N TYR A 68 -2.13 -6.04 4.95
CA TYR A 68 -2.46 -4.99 5.90
C TYR A 68 -3.97 -4.91 6.11
N THR A 69 -4.75 -4.86 5.03
CA THR A 69 -6.22 -4.76 5.11
C THR A 69 -6.84 -6.02 5.71
N GLY A 70 -6.33 -7.20 5.34
CA GLY A 70 -6.79 -8.46 5.91
C GLY A 70 -6.58 -8.53 7.42
N CYS A 71 -5.44 -8.04 7.93
CA CYS A 71 -5.19 -7.95 9.38
C CYS A 71 -6.04 -6.84 10.04
N ALA A 72 -6.13 -5.66 9.41
CA ALA A 72 -6.81 -4.52 9.98
C ALA A 72 -8.33 -4.70 10.09
N LYS A 73 -8.93 -5.54 9.24
CA LYS A 73 -10.36 -5.86 9.25
C LYS A 73 -10.86 -6.40 10.61
N HIS A 74 -10.02 -7.11 11.36
CA HIS A 74 -10.42 -7.76 12.60
C HIS A 74 -10.16 -6.94 13.87
N ARG A 75 -9.72 -5.68 13.72
CA ARG A 75 -9.23 -4.90 14.86
C ARG A 75 -10.31 -4.45 15.85
N ASP A 76 -11.60 -4.53 15.47
CA ASP A 76 -12.74 -4.09 16.29
C ASP A 76 -13.68 -5.23 16.73
N ALA A 77 -13.19 -6.48 16.81
CA ALA A 77 -13.97 -7.60 17.38
C ALA A 77 -13.68 -7.81 18.88
N ALA A 78 -13.59 -6.73 19.67
CA ALA A 78 -13.41 -6.76 21.11
C ALA A 78 -14.46 -5.90 21.81
#